data_AF-A0A5B6TQZ3-F1
#
_entry.id   AF-A0A5B6TQZ3-F1
#
_cell.length_a   1.000
_cell.length_b   1.000
_cell.length_c   1.000
_cell.angle_alpha   90.00
_cell.angle_beta   90.00
_cell.angle_gamma   90.00
#
_symmetry.space_group_name_H-M   'P 1'
#
loop_
_entity.id
_entity.type
_entity.pdbx_description
1 polymer ?
#
loop_
_entity_poly.entity_id
_entity_poly.type
_entity_poly.pdbx_seq_one_letter_code
_entity_poly.pdbx_strand_id
1 'polypeptide(L)'
;MRPKNHETETQNASRRYGEVLHVRFSGVEMERLRAIADRESVTVSEVVRRLVRTEAGFLPAATGELRPSIEEATDQLRRVGVNFNQAVRAMNEGRVPYDEDLERALIAVGELVRRFREELKAMIARPRKRREVKA
;
A
#
# COMPACT_ATOMS: atom_id res chain seq x y z
N MET A 1 18.04 39.59 19.15
CA MET A 1 18.33 38.21 19.62
C MET A 1 16.99 37.48 19.76
N ARG A 2 16.58 36.71 18.75
CA ARG A 2 15.30 35.98 18.71
C ARG A 2 15.57 34.48 18.88
N PRO A 3 14.79 33.73 19.68
CA PRO A 3 15.05 32.32 19.94
C PRO A 3 14.71 31.46 18.72
N LYS A 4 15.46 30.36 18.58
CA LYS A 4 15.46 29.44 17.44
C LYS A 4 14.24 28.50 17.46
N ASN A 5 13.72 28.25 16.26
CA ASN A 5 12.69 27.30 15.90
C ASN A 5 12.94 25.89 16.48
N HIS A 6 12.14 25.48 17.46
CA HIS A 6 12.00 24.08 17.88
C HIS A 6 10.72 23.40 17.33
N GLU A 7 9.88 24.13 16.59
CA GLU A 7 8.59 23.61 16.10
C GLU A 7 8.67 22.89 14.75
N THR A 8 9.79 23.00 14.03
CA THR A 8 9.92 22.48 12.66
C THR A 8 10.34 21.01 12.55
N GLU A 9 10.81 20.37 13.62
CA GLU A 9 11.23 18.95 13.57
C GLU A 9 10.07 18.00 13.83
N THR A 10 9.10 18.36 14.67
CA THR A 10 7.95 17.49 15.00
C THR A 10 6.93 17.40 13.84
N GLN A 11 6.85 18.43 13.00
CA GLN A 11 5.90 18.50 11.87
C GLN A 11 6.33 17.67 10.64
N ASN A 12 7.58 17.25 10.53
CA ASN A 12 8.04 16.50 9.36
C ASN A 12 7.80 14.98 9.45
N ALA A 13 7.53 14.43 10.64
CA ALA A 13 7.19 13.02 10.78
C ALA A 13 5.73 12.70 10.41
N SER A 14 4.83 13.70 10.44
CA SER A 14 3.38 13.54 10.18
C SER A 14 2.99 13.67 8.71
N ARG A 15 3.84 14.26 7.86
CA ARG A 15 3.61 14.46 6.41
C ARG A 15 3.53 13.17 5.56
N ARG A 16 3.58 11.99 6.16
CA ARG A 16 3.43 10.69 5.45
C ARG A 16 1.99 10.16 5.40
N TYR A 17 1.00 10.81 6.02
CA TYR A 17 -0.29 10.18 6.30
C TYR A 17 -1.48 10.97 5.74
N GLY A 18 -2.37 10.26 5.03
CA GLY A 18 -3.56 10.81 4.37
C GLY A 18 -4.66 11.36 5.30
N GLU A 19 -5.87 11.50 4.76
CA GLU A 19 -7.01 12.14 5.42
C GLU A 19 -7.40 11.50 6.76
N VAL A 20 -7.84 12.34 7.71
CA VAL A 20 -8.21 11.95 9.08
C VAL A 20 -9.72 12.03 9.27
N LEU A 21 -10.33 10.91 9.69
CA LEU A 21 -11.74 10.82 10.03
C LEU A 21 -11.93 10.75 11.56
N HIS A 22 -12.74 11.64 12.12
CA HIS A 22 -13.14 11.61 13.53
C HIS A 22 -14.49 10.89 13.69
N VAL A 23 -14.48 9.73 14.37
CA VAL A 23 -15.68 8.92 14.65
C VAL A 23 -15.89 8.83 16.16
N ARG A 24 -17.13 9.01 16.62
CA ARG A 24 -17.51 8.76 18.01
C ARG A 24 -17.96 7.31 18.16
N PHE A 25 -17.48 6.66 19.20
CA PHE A 25 -17.90 5.33 19.63
C PHE A 25 -18.45 5.43 21.06
N SER A 26 -19.48 4.65 21.36
CA SER A 26 -19.92 4.39 22.72
C SER A 26 -18.83 3.65 23.51
N GLY A 27 -18.95 3.64 24.85
CA GLY A 27 -18.00 2.93 25.72
C GLY A 27 -17.89 1.44 25.39
N VAL A 28 -19.04 0.78 25.14
CA VAL A 28 -19.10 -0.66 24.81
C VAL A 28 -18.45 -0.95 23.47
N GLU A 29 -18.69 -0.12 22.44
CA GLU A 29 -18.05 -0.28 21.13
C GLU A 29 -16.54 -0.11 21.22
N MET A 30 -16.08 0.87 21.99
CA MET A 30 -14.65 1.12 22.18
C MET A 30 -13.96 -0.02 22.94
N GLU A 31 -14.62 -0.60 23.94
CA GLU A 31 -14.11 -1.77 24.67
C GLU A 31 -13.96 -2.98 23.74
N ARG A 32 -14.97 -3.28 22.92
CA ARG A 32 -14.91 -4.36 21.93
C ARG A 32 -13.81 -4.15 20.89
N LEU A 33 -13.64 -2.92 20.40
CA LEU A 33 -12.57 -2.56 19.48
C LEU A 33 -11.18 -2.74 20.10
N ARG A 34 -11.00 -2.37 21.37
CA ARG A 34 -9.74 -2.58 22.10
C ARG A 34 -9.43 -4.07 22.27
N ALA A 35 -10.43 -4.88 22.63
CA ALA A 35 -10.25 -6.33 22.76
C ALA A 35 -9.78 -7.00 21.45
N ILE A 36 -10.28 -6.55 20.30
CA ILE A 36 -9.81 -7.02 18.98
C ILE A 36 -8.36 -6.57 18.74
N ALA A 37 -8.08 -5.29 19.01
CA ALA A 37 -6.76 -4.71 18.80
C ALA A 37 -5.69 -5.42 19.65
N ASP A 38 -6.01 -5.75 20.90
CA ASP A 38 -5.12 -6.47 21.81
C ASP A 38 -4.89 -7.92 21.34
N ARG A 39 -5.96 -8.64 20.97
CA ARG A 39 -5.86 -10.02 20.44
C ARG A 39 -4.97 -10.10 19.20
N GLU A 40 -5.05 -9.10 18.33
CA GLU A 40 -4.28 -9.05 17.08
C GLU A 40 -2.95 -8.31 17.19
N SER A 41 -2.60 -7.80 18.38
CA SER A 41 -1.38 -6.99 18.62
C SER A 41 -1.24 -5.79 17.67
N VAL A 42 -2.36 -5.12 17.37
CA VAL A 42 -2.43 -3.93 16.52
C VAL A 42 -3.07 -2.75 17.25
N THR A 43 -3.07 -1.56 16.63
CA THR A 43 -3.78 -0.40 17.18
C THR A 43 -5.27 -0.44 16.82
N VAL A 44 -6.14 0.19 17.62
CA VAL A 44 -7.59 0.32 17.30
C VAL A 44 -7.80 0.95 15.91
N SER A 45 -7.01 1.97 15.57
CA SER A 45 -7.06 2.59 14.24
C SER A 45 -6.72 1.63 13.11
N GLU A 46 -5.87 0.64 13.34
CA GLU A 46 -5.55 -0.40 12.36
C GLU A 46 -6.72 -1.37 12.17
N VAL A 47 -7.41 -1.74 13.25
CA VAL A 47 -8.63 -2.56 13.18
C VAL A 47 -9.70 -1.85 12.34
N VAL A 48 -9.99 -0.58 12.64
CA VAL A 48 -10.95 0.23 11.88
C VAL A 48 -10.53 0.37 10.42
N ARG A 49 -9.24 0.60 10.17
CA ARG A 49 -8.71 0.69 8.79
C ARG A 49 -8.88 -0.61 8.02
N ARG A 50 -8.69 -1.78 8.65
CA ARG A 50 -8.92 -3.09 8.02
C ARG A 50 -10.39 -3.28 7.65
N LEU A 51 -11.31 -2.97 8.58
CA LEU A 51 -12.76 -3.06 8.32
C LEU A 51 -13.18 -2.19 7.13
N VAL A 52 -12.79 -0.91 7.12
CA VAL A 52 -13.10 0.01 6.01
C VAL A 52 -12.52 -0.51 4.68
N ARG A 53 -11.31 -1.05 4.70
CA ARG A 53 -10.68 -1.61 3.49
C ARG A 53 -11.43 -2.83 2.96
N THR A 54 -11.85 -3.74 3.83
CA THR A 54 -12.64 -4.91 3.44
C THR A 54 -13.96 -4.47 2.80
N GLU A 55 -14.71 -3.57 3.44
CA GLU A 55 -16.00 -3.09 2.92
C GLU A 55 -15.88 -2.30 1.61
N ALA A 56 -14.78 -1.57 1.44
CA ALA A 56 -14.50 -0.85 0.19
C ALA A 56 -13.90 -1.74 -0.92
N GLY A 57 -13.84 -3.06 -0.71
CA GLY A 57 -13.36 -4.02 -1.71
C GLY A 57 -11.84 -4.03 -1.93
N PHE A 58 -11.05 -3.46 -1.00
CA PHE A 58 -9.60 -3.58 -1.07
C PHE A 58 -9.15 -4.99 -0.68
N LEU A 59 -8.07 -5.46 -1.31
CA LEU A 59 -7.42 -6.70 -0.90
C LEU A 59 -6.98 -6.62 0.58
N PRO A 60 -7.03 -7.76 1.31
CA PRO A 60 -6.61 -7.84 2.71
C PRO A 60 -5.18 -7.32 2.92
N ALA A 61 -4.92 -6.70 4.07
CA ALA A 61 -3.55 -6.33 4.42
C ALA A 61 -2.68 -7.58 4.49
N ALA A 62 -1.51 -7.55 3.84
CA ALA A 62 -0.54 -8.62 3.89
C ALA A 62 0.14 -8.60 5.26
N THR A 63 -0.31 -9.47 6.17
CA THR A 63 0.19 -9.58 7.54
C THR A 63 0.97 -10.88 7.72
N GLY A 64 1.82 -10.93 8.75
CA GLY A 64 2.53 -12.14 9.15
C GLY A 64 3.27 -12.83 8.01
N GLU A 65 3.03 -14.13 7.86
CA GLU A 65 3.67 -15.03 6.91
C GLU A 65 3.29 -14.75 5.44
N LEU A 66 2.18 -14.07 5.18
CA LEU A 66 1.74 -13.77 3.81
C LEU A 66 2.54 -12.62 3.19
N ARG A 67 3.11 -11.74 4.03
CA ARG A 67 3.77 -10.52 3.57
C ARG A 67 4.98 -10.77 2.65
N PRO A 68 5.92 -11.68 2.97
CA PRO A 68 7.03 -11.99 2.07
C PRO A 68 6.57 -12.47 0.68
N SER A 69 5.54 -13.32 0.61
CA SER A 69 5.01 -13.82 -0.66
C SER A 69 4.39 -12.72 -1.53
N ILE A 70 3.71 -11.75 -0.92
CA ILE A 70 3.14 -10.60 -1.64
C ILE A 70 4.25 -9.63 -2.10
N GLU A 71 5.30 -9.45 -1.29
CA GLU A 71 6.49 -8.67 -1.66
C GLU A 71 7.22 -9.32 -2.85
N GLU A 72 7.38 -10.65 -2.85
CA GLU A 72 7.96 -11.41 -3.96
C GLU A 72 7.12 -11.30 -5.24
N ALA A 73 5.80 -11.50 -5.16
CA ALA A 73 4.91 -11.34 -6.30
C ALA A 73 4.98 -9.91 -6.90
N THR A 74 5.09 -8.90 -6.04
CA THR A 74 5.28 -7.50 -6.48
C THR A 74 6.60 -7.30 -7.22
N ASP A 75 7.69 -7.96 -6.80
CA ASP A 75 8.98 -7.89 -7.51
C ASP A 75 8.95 -8.66 -8.83
N GLN A 76 8.29 -9.82 -8.90
CA GLN A 76 8.10 -10.56 -10.14
C GLN A 76 7.36 -9.71 -11.19
N LEU A 77 6.27 -9.04 -10.81
CA LEU A 77 5.53 -8.14 -11.69
C LEU A 77 6.39 -6.95 -12.15
N ARG A 78 7.24 -6.40 -11.26
CA ARG A 78 8.19 -5.36 -11.65
C ARG A 78 9.15 -5.85 -12.74
N ARG A 79 9.66 -7.07 -12.63
CA ARG A 79 10.57 -7.66 -13.64
C ARG A 79 9.87 -7.87 -14.98
N VAL A 80 8.62 -8.36 -14.96
CA VAL A 80 7.80 -8.48 -16.18
C VAL A 80 7.65 -7.12 -16.87
N GLY A 81 7.32 -6.06 -16.10
CA GLY A 81 7.21 -4.70 -16.66
C GLY A 81 8.52 -4.16 -17.26
N VAL A 82 9.67 -4.48 -16.65
CA VAL A 82 10.99 -4.10 -17.19
C VAL A 82 11.24 -4.79 -18.55
N ASN A 83 11.00 -6.10 -18.65
CA ASN A 83 11.16 -6.85 -19.89
C ASN A 83 10.24 -6.32 -21.00
N PHE A 84 9.01 -5.96 -20.63
CA PHE A 84 8.04 -5.41 -21.55
C PHE A 84 8.46 -4.04 -22.11
N ASN A 85 8.95 -3.16 -21.23
CA ASN A 85 9.48 -1.86 -21.64
C ASN A 85 10.72 -2.00 -22.54
N GLN A 86 11.54 -3.04 -22.34
CA GLN A 86 12.65 -3.36 -23.24
C GLN A 86 12.15 -3.83 -24.62
N ALA A 87 11.13 -4.69 -24.66
CA ALA A 87 10.52 -5.14 -25.90
C ALA A 87 9.94 -3.98 -26.70
N VAL A 88 9.16 -3.10 -26.07
CA VAL A 88 8.60 -1.89 -26.70
C VAL A 88 9.71 -0.98 -27.22
N ARG A 89 10.80 -0.77 -26.46
CA ARG A 89 11.95 0.02 -26.94
C ARG A 89 12.61 -0.60 -28.16
N ALA A 90 12.81 -1.91 -28.18
CA ALA A 90 13.39 -2.60 -29.33
C ALA A 90 12.49 -2.50 -30.57
N MET A 91 11.17 -2.52 -30.40
CA MET A 91 10.20 -2.26 -31.47
C MET A 91 10.31 -0.84 -32.00
N ASN A 92 10.36 0.17 -31.10
CA ASN A 92 10.50 1.58 -31.47
C ASN A 92 11.82 1.91 -32.18
N GLU A 93 12.87 1.10 -31.96
CA GLU A 93 14.15 1.18 -32.68
C GLU A 93 14.07 0.59 -34.12
N GLY A 94 12.88 0.20 -34.58
CA GLY A 94 12.64 -0.30 -35.94
C GLY A 94 13.01 -1.77 -36.14
N ARG A 95 13.30 -2.52 -35.06
CA ARG A 95 13.65 -3.95 -35.14
C ARG A 95 12.44 -4.85 -35.35
N VAL A 96 11.23 -4.31 -35.23
CA VAL A 96 9.96 -5.03 -35.40
C VAL A 96 9.04 -4.16 -36.26
N PRO A 97 8.36 -4.73 -37.28
CA PRO A 97 7.34 -4.02 -38.02
C PRO A 97 6.25 -3.49 -37.09
N TYR A 98 5.79 -2.27 -37.32
CA TYR A 98 4.66 -1.71 -36.57
C TYR A 98 3.39 -2.53 -36.86
N ASP A 99 2.69 -2.90 -35.79
CA ASP A 99 1.43 -3.63 -35.82
C ASP A 99 0.51 -3.01 -34.76
N GLU A 100 -0.64 -2.49 -35.21
CA GLU A 100 -1.60 -1.76 -34.38
C GLU A 100 -2.29 -2.68 -33.36
N ASP A 101 -2.56 -3.94 -33.72
CA ASP A 101 -3.19 -4.91 -32.83
C ASP A 101 -2.20 -5.34 -31.74
N LEU A 102 -0.93 -5.50 -32.10
CA LEU A 102 0.15 -5.74 -31.15
C LEU A 102 0.30 -4.56 -30.18
N GLU A 103 0.32 -3.32 -30.66
CA GLU A 103 0.39 -2.14 -29.80
C GLU A 103 -0.76 -2.10 -28.78
N ARG A 104 -2.01 -2.30 -29.24
CA ARG A 104 -3.19 -2.32 -28.36
C ARG A 104 -3.13 -3.44 -27.33
N ALA A 105 -2.72 -4.65 -27.74
CA ALA A 105 -2.53 -5.77 -26.84
C ALA A 105 -1.46 -5.45 -25.77
N LEU A 106 -0.36 -4.80 -26.19
CA LEU A 106 0.71 -4.45 -25.27
C LEU A 106 0.26 -3.39 -24.24
N ILE A 107 -0.47 -2.36 -24.68
CA ILE A 107 -1.05 -1.35 -23.78
C ILE A 107 -2.00 -2.01 -22.77
N ALA A 108 -2.91 -2.86 -23.22
CA ALA A 108 -3.88 -3.54 -22.35
C ALA A 108 -3.20 -4.40 -21.28
N VAL A 109 -2.18 -5.18 -21.67
CA VAL A 109 -1.38 -5.99 -20.72
C VAL A 109 -0.63 -5.09 -19.75
N GLY A 110 -0.02 -4.00 -20.22
CA GLY A 110 0.68 -3.04 -19.38
C GLY A 110 -0.23 -2.40 -18.32
N GLU A 111 -1.44 -2.01 -18.71
CA GLU A 111 -2.44 -1.46 -17.77
C GLU A 111 -2.90 -2.48 -16.73
N LEU A 112 -3.12 -3.73 -17.14
CA LEU A 112 -3.51 -4.82 -16.24
C LEU A 112 -2.41 -5.11 -15.21
N VAL A 113 -1.16 -5.26 -15.66
CA VAL A 113 0.00 -5.48 -14.78
C VAL A 113 0.19 -4.31 -13.82
N ARG A 114 0.00 -3.08 -14.29
CA ARG A 114 0.07 -1.88 -13.44
C ARG A 114 -1.00 -1.90 -12.36
N ARG A 115 -2.26 -2.17 -12.73
CA ARG A 115 -3.38 -2.23 -11.78
C ARG A 115 -3.13 -3.29 -10.70
N PHE A 116 -2.77 -4.49 -11.13
CA PHE A 116 -2.52 -5.61 -10.22
C PHE A 116 -1.35 -5.33 -9.26
N ARG A 117 -0.28 -4.70 -9.75
CA ARG A 117 0.83 -4.26 -8.90
C ARG A 117 0.40 -3.22 -7.85
N GLU A 118 -0.44 -2.27 -8.20
CA GLU A 118 -0.92 -1.27 -7.25
C GLU A 118 -1.84 -1.89 -6.18
N GLU A 119 -2.64 -2.89 -6.56
CA GLU A 119 -3.44 -3.68 -5.61
C GLU A 119 -2.56 -4.45 -4.62
N LEU A 120 -1.52 -5.15 -5.09
CA LEU A 120 -0.59 -5.88 -4.21
C LEU A 120 0.21 -4.93 -3.31
N LYS A 121 0.67 -3.78 -3.82
CA LYS A 121 1.30 -2.76 -2.99
C LYS A 121 0.38 -2.23 -1.90
N ALA A 122 -0.90 -2.04 -2.21
CA ALA A 122 -1.87 -1.61 -1.23
C ALA A 122 -1.98 -2.63 -0.09
N MET A 123 -1.82 -3.93 -0.36
CA MET A 123 -1.79 -4.96 0.69
C MET A 123 -0.56 -4.83 1.61
N ILE A 124 0.61 -4.44 1.09
CA ILE A 124 1.86 -4.34 1.86
C ILE A 124 1.94 -3.03 2.69
N ALA A 125 1.01 -2.09 2.51
CA ALA A 125 1.00 -0.82 3.24
C ALA A 125 1.10 -1.06 4.76
N ARG A 126 2.18 -0.57 5.38
CA ARG A 126 2.61 -0.96 6.73
C ARG A 126 1.43 -0.90 7.74
N PRO A 127 1.11 -2.02 8.41
CA PRO A 127 0.19 -1.98 9.54
C PRO A 127 0.79 -1.13 10.67
N ARG A 128 -0.05 -0.33 11.35
CA ARG A 128 0.38 0.39 12.55
C ARG A 128 0.58 -0.61 13.69
N LYS A 129 1.82 -1.06 13.89
CA LYS A 129 2.22 -1.78 15.10
C LYS A 129 2.16 -0.85 16.31
N ARG A 130 1.73 -1.37 17.45
CA ARG A 130 1.84 -0.68 18.74
C ARG A 130 3.33 -0.41 18.99
N ARG A 131 3.70 0.83 19.33
CA ARG A 131 5.07 1.10 19.81
C ARG A 131 5.23 0.30 21.11
N GLU A 132 6.19 -0.61 21.13
CA GLU A 132 6.65 -1.21 22.39
C GLU A 132 7.20 -0.08 23.25
N VAL A 133 6.54 0.20 24.36
CA VAL A 133 7.10 1.04 25.42
C VAL A 133 8.15 0.16 26.07
N LYS A 134 9.43 0.42 25.81
CA LYS A 134 10.51 -0.20 26.58
C LYS A 134 10.31 0.19 28.04
N ALA A 135 10.15 -0.82 28.89
CA ALA A 135 10.17 -0.70 30.34
C ALA A 135 11.55 -0.27 30.83
#